data_AF-A0A8S9RWM5-F1
#
_entry.id   AF-A0A8S9RWM5-F1
#
_cell.length_a   1.000
_cell.length_b   1.000
_cell.length_c   1.000
_cell.angle_alpha   90.00
_cell.angle_beta   90.00
_cell.angle_gamma   90.00
#
_symmetry.space_group_name_H-M   'P 1'
#
loop_
_entity.id
_entity.type
_entity.pdbx_description
1 polymer ?
#
loop_
_entity_poly.entity_id
_entity_poly.type
_entity_poly.pdbx_seq_one_letter_code
_entity_poly.pdbx_strand_id
1 'polypeptide(L)'
;MGRRPCCEKTGLKKGPWSAEEDRILISHIRLHGHPNWRALPQLAGLLRCGKSCRLRWINYLRPDIKRGNFTPQEEETIINLHQSLGNSD
;
A
#
# COMPACT_ATOMS: atom_id res chain seq x y z
N MET A 1 -5.35 -24.22 -12.24
CA MET A 1 -4.07 -23.54 -11.97
C MET A 1 -4.16 -22.81 -10.62
N GLY A 2 -3.51 -23.32 -9.57
CA GLY A 2 -3.54 -22.70 -8.24
C GLY A 2 -2.74 -21.39 -8.22
N ARG A 3 -3.30 -20.32 -7.64
CA ARG A 3 -2.57 -19.06 -7.45
C ARG A 3 -1.32 -19.34 -6.62
N ARG A 4 -0.14 -18.99 -7.13
CA ARG A 4 1.11 -19.08 -6.36
C ARG A 4 0.95 -18.28 -5.06
N PRO A 5 1.40 -18.80 -3.91
CA PRO A 5 1.36 -18.05 -2.66
C PRO A 5 2.03 -16.69 -2.83
N CYS A 6 1.41 -15.64 -2.27
CA CYS A 6 1.94 -14.27 -2.35
C CYS A 6 3.31 -14.13 -1.69
N CYS A 7 3.62 -14.99 -0.71
CA CYS A 7 4.90 -15.06 -0.01
C CYS A 7 5.07 -16.43 0.66
N GLU A 8 6.32 -16.86 0.86
CA GLU A 8 6.65 -17.94 1.79
C GLU A 8 6.36 -17.46 3.22
N LYS A 9 5.66 -18.29 4.01
CA LYS A 9 5.07 -17.86 5.29
C LYS A 9 6.07 -17.86 6.46
N THR A 10 7.28 -18.37 6.26
CA THR A 10 8.30 -18.55 7.29
C THR A 10 9.02 -17.25 7.61
N GLY A 11 9.09 -16.86 8.88
CA GLY A 11 9.88 -15.72 9.36
C GLY A 11 9.34 -14.31 9.08
N LEU A 12 8.20 -14.17 8.37
CA LEU A 12 7.62 -12.84 8.11
C LEU A 12 6.90 -12.26 9.33
N LYS A 13 7.18 -11.00 9.64
CA LYS A 13 6.51 -10.26 10.71
C LYS A 13 5.04 -10.00 10.35
N LYS A 14 4.15 -10.42 11.23
CA LYS A 14 2.72 -10.09 11.20
C LYS A 14 2.42 -9.03 12.27
N GLY A 15 1.38 -8.22 12.05
CA GLY A 15 0.99 -7.18 13.00
C GLY A 15 1.52 -5.79 12.64
N PRO A 16 1.53 -4.86 13.61
CA PRO A 16 1.73 -3.43 13.37
C PRO A 16 3.10 -3.14 12.74
N TRP A 17 3.15 -2.07 11.95
CA TRP A 17 4.39 -1.53 11.40
C TRP A 17 5.05 -0.63 12.43
N SER A 18 6.35 -0.83 12.62
CA SER A 18 7.20 0.06 13.42
C SER A 18 7.65 1.27 12.60
N ALA A 19 8.01 2.36 13.29
CA ALA A 19 8.55 3.56 12.64
C ALA A 19 9.85 3.29 11.88
N GLU A 20 10.66 2.32 12.31
CA GLU A 20 11.86 1.89 11.58
C GLU A 20 11.48 1.24 10.24
N GLU A 21 10.54 0.30 10.25
CA GLU A 21 10.07 -0.36 9.03
C GLU A 21 9.46 0.66 8.05
N ASP A 22 8.72 1.64 8.56
CA ASP A 22 8.18 2.73 7.74
C ASP A 22 9.31 3.56 7.11
N ARG A 23 10.35 3.93 7.88
CA ARG A 23 11.51 4.68 7.35
C ARG A 23 12.23 3.92 6.26
N ILE A 24 12.48 2.62 6.46
CA ILE A 24 13.12 1.75 5.46
C ILE A 24 12.27 1.70 4.19
N LEU A 25 10.96 1.49 4.32
CA LEU A 25 10.04 1.43 3.18
C LEU A 25 9.99 2.75 2.41
N ILE A 26 9.88 3.88 3.11
CA ILE A 26 9.87 5.22 2.52
C ILE A 26 11.18 5.49 1.78
N SER A 27 12.32 5.22 2.42
CA SER A 27 13.65 5.46 1.84
C SER A 27 13.86 4.65 0.57
N HIS A 28 13.55 3.35 0.61
CA HIS A 28 13.67 2.47 -0.54
C HIS A 28 12.80 2.96 -1.71
N ILE A 29 11.54 3.31 -1.46
CA ILE A 29 10.62 3.78 -2.50
C ILE A 29 11.07 5.12 -3.09
N ARG A 30 11.58 6.04 -2.27
CA ARG A 30 12.11 7.33 -2.77
C ARG A 30 13.32 7.15 -3.68
N LEU A 31 14.19 6.18 -3.37
CA LEU A 31 15.42 5.96 -4.12
C LEU A 31 15.23 5.09 -5.38
N HIS A 32 14.37 4.06 -5.29
CA HIS A 32 14.25 3.03 -6.33
C HIS A 32 12.85 2.94 -6.95
N GLY A 33 11.86 3.67 -6.42
CA GLY A 33 10.46 3.48 -6.75
C GLY A 33 9.90 2.16 -6.20
N HIS A 34 8.80 1.70 -6.80
CA HIS A 34 8.14 0.45 -6.44
C HIS A 34 7.64 -0.35 -7.66
N PRO A 35 8.50 -0.66 -8.65
CA PRO A 35 8.09 -1.35 -9.87
C PRO A 35 7.57 -2.77 -9.62
N ASN A 36 8.02 -3.41 -8.52
CA ASN A 36 7.60 -4.76 -8.16
C ASN A 36 7.47 -4.93 -6.63
N TRP A 37 6.24 -4.88 -6.13
CA TRP A 37 5.93 -5.08 -4.72
C TRP A 37 6.38 -6.43 -4.17
N ARG A 38 6.46 -7.49 -5.00
CA ARG A 38 6.86 -8.82 -4.52
C ARG A 38 8.35 -8.89 -4.15
N ALA A 39 9.20 -8.23 -4.93
CA ALA A 39 10.65 -8.19 -4.72
C ALA A 39 11.07 -7.11 -3.70
N LEU A 40 10.29 -6.02 -3.61
CA LEU A 40 10.60 -4.87 -2.78
C LEU A 40 11.02 -5.21 -1.34
N PRO A 41 10.31 -6.08 -0.58
CA PRO A 41 10.68 -6.32 0.83
C PRO A 41 12.08 -6.91 0.97
N GLN A 42 12.46 -7.84 0.09
CA GLN A 42 13.79 -8.45 0.09
C GLN A 42 14.86 -7.39 -0.25
N LEU A 43 14.61 -6.57 -1.27
CA LEU A 43 15.53 -5.51 -1.69
C LEU A 43 15.67 -4.40 -0.64
N ALA A 44 14.61 -4.13 0.12
CA ALA A 44 14.58 -3.13 1.19
C ALA A 44 15.09 -3.68 2.54
N GLY A 45 15.38 -4.99 2.64
CA GLY A 45 15.75 -5.62 3.92
C GLY A 45 14.61 -5.73 4.93
N LEU A 46 13.35 -5.71 4.46
CA LEU A 46 12.15 -5.81 5.30
C LEU A 46 11.67 -7.25 5.45
N LEU A 47 11.41 -7.67 6.69
CA LEU A 47 10.77 -8.95 7.01
C LEU A 47 9.24 -8.89 6.87
N ARG A 48 8.76 -8.37 5.73
CA ARG A 48 7.33 -8.22 5.40
C ARG A 48 7.06 -8.81 4.01
N CYS A 49 5.81 -9.22 3.75
CA CYS A 49 5.44 -9.63 2.40
C CYS A 49 5.17 -8.42 1.50
N GLY A 50 5.31 -8.60 0.19
CA GLY A 50 5.08 -7.54 -0.79
C GLY A 50 3.69 -6.90 -0.71
N LYS A 51 2.65 -7.72 -0.46
CA LYS A 51 1.29 -7.21 -0.22
C LYS A 51 1.25 -6.27 1.00
N SER A 52 1.95 -6.60 2.08
CA SER A 52 1.98 -5.77 3.28
C SER A 52 2.69 -4.44 3.00
N CYS A 53 3.85 -4.45 2.33
CA CYS A 53 4.54 -3.22 1.95
C CYS A 53 3.69 -2.34 1.03
N ARG A 54 3.02 -2.93 0.03
CA ARG A 54 2.10 -2.21 -0.86
C ARG A 54 1.01 -1.51 -0.08
N LEU A 55 0.28 -2.26 0.75
CA LEU A 55 -0.82 -1.72 1.54
C LEU A 55 -0.34 -0.64 2.51
N ARG A 56 0.82 -0.83 3.14
CA ARG A 56 1.38 0.17 4.05
C ARG A 56 1.68 1.47 3.32
N TRP A 57 2.31 1.39 2.15
CA TRP A 57 2.62 2.58 1.35
C TRP A 57 1.34 3.30 0.90
N ILE A 58 0.46 2.60 0.16
CA ILE A 58 -0.69 3.25 -0.50
C ILE A 58 -1.73 3.78 0.47
N ASN A 59 -1.86 3.19 1.66
CA ASN A 59 -2.89 3.59 2.62
C ASN A 59 -2.35 4.52 3.72
N TYR A 60 -1.02 4.52 3.96
CA TYR A 60 -0.48 5.25 5.11
C TYR A 60 0.71 6.17 4.83
N LEU A 61 1.66 5.77 3.98
CA LEU A 61 2.95 6.47 3.88
C LEU A 61 3.10 7.35 2.62
N ARG A 62 2.27 7.13 1.60
CA ARG A 62 2.33 7.92 0.36
C ARG A 62 1.99 9.40 0.69
N PRO A 63 2.83 10.37 0.26
CA PRO A 63 2.76 11.76 0.75
C PRO A 63 1.52 12.53 0.30
N ASP A 64 0.89 12.11 -0.79
CA ASP A 64 -0.31 12.68 -1.40
C ASP A 64 -1.62 12.12 -0.79
N ILE A 65 -1.55 11.27 0.23
CA ILE A 65 -2.74 10.79 0.93
C ILE A 65 -3.32 11.94 1.76
N LYS A 66 -4.49 12.43 1.36
CA LYS A 66 -5.30 13.33 2.19
C LYS A 66 -5.93 12.56 3.35
N ARG A 67 -5.77 13.06 4.56
CA ARG A 67 -6.38 12.51 5.78
C ARG A 67 -7.38 13.50 6.34
N GLY A 68 -8.54 13.00 6.76
CA GLY A 68 -9.62 13.81 7.29
C GLY A 68 -10.92 13.57 6.52
N ASN A 69 -11.91 14.40 6.82
CA ASN A 69 -13.21 14.35 6.14
C ASN A 69 -13.09 14.88 4.72
N PHE A 70 -13.97 14.42 3.85
CA PHE A 70 -14.12 15.00 2.52
C PHE A 70 -14.70 16.41 2.64
N THR A 71 -14.31 17.27 1.71
CA THR A 71 -14.97 18.56 1.52
C THR A 71 -16.34 18.34 0.85
N PRO A 72 -17.32 19.25 1.02
CA PRO A 72 -18.62 19.14 0.36
C PRO A 72 -18.50 18.96 -1.17
N GLN A 73 -17.52 19.60 -1.79
CA GLN A 73 -17.25 19.47 -3.23
C GLN A 73 -16.69 18.09 -3.59
N GLU A 74 -15.81 17.52 -2.76
CA GLU A 74 -15.31 16.15 -2.94
C GLU A 74 -16.45 15.13 -2.76
N GLU A 75 -17.33 15.33 -1.78
CA GLU A 75 -18.52 14.48 -1.56
C GLU A 75 -19.47 14.50 -2.77
N GLU A 76 -19.81 15.70 -3.26
CA GLU A 76 -20.65 15.85 -4.46
C GLU A 76 -20.02 15.17 -5.68
N THR A 77 -18.70 15.35 -5.87
CA THR A 77 -17.96 14.71 -6.96
C THR A 77 -18.02 13.19 -6.85
N ILE A 78 -17.83 12.63 -5.64
CA ILE A 78 -17.90 11.19 -5.39
C ILE A 78 -19.30 10.66 -5.74
N ILE A 79 -20.35 11.34 -5.30
CA ILE A 79 -21.75 10.95 -5.56
C ILE A 79 -22.03 10.95 -7.06
N ASN A 80 -21.66 12.02 -7.77
CA ASN A 80 -21.89 12.14 -9.21
C ASN A 80 -21.13 11.08 -10.01
N LEU A 81 -19.87 10.79 -9.63
CA LEU A 81 -19.09 9.74 -10.27
C LEU A 81 -19.65 8.35 -9.99
N HIS A 82 -20.12 8.09 -8.78
CA HIS A 82 -20.74 6.81 -8.42
C HIS A 82 -22.05 6.59 -9.19
N GLN A 83 -22.89 7.61 -9.31
CA GLN A 83 -24.14 7.52 -10.07
C GLN A 83 -23.91 7.27 -11.56
N SER A 84 -22.86 7.86 -12.14
CA SER A 84 -22.58 7.75 -13.57
C SER A 84 -21.85 6.46 -13.96
N LEU A 85 -20.98 5.93 -13.10
CA LEU A 85 -20.12 4.79 -13.42
C LEU A 85 -20.51 3.50 -12.67
N GLY A 86 -21.29 3.59 -11.59
CA GLY A 86 -21.62 2.46 -10.72
C GLY A 86 -20.40 1.92 -9.97
N ASN A 87 -20.57 0.74 -9.35
CA ASN A 87 -19.46 -0.05 -8.82
C ASN A 87 -19.10 -1.12 -9.85
N SER A 88 -17.81 -1.28 -10.17
CA SER A 88 -17.34 -2.43 -10.95
C SER A 88 -17.28 -3.66 -10.04
N ASP A 89 -18.07 -4.70 -10.36
CA ASP A 89 -18.01 -6.04 -9.75
C ASP A 89 -16.73 -6.82 -10.14
#